data_AF-A0A7Y8RY33-F1
#
_entry.id   AF-A0A7Y8RY33-F1
#
_cell.length_a   1.000
_cell.length_b   1.000
_cell.length_c   1.000
_cell.angle_alpha   90.00
_cell.angle_beta   90.00
_cell.angle_gamma   90.00
#
_symmetry.space_group_name_H-M   'P 1'
#
loop_
_entity.id
_entity.type
_entity.pdbx_description
1 polymer ?
#
loop_
_entity_poly.entity_id
_entity_poly.type
_entity_poly.pdbx_seq_one_letter_code
_entity_poly.pdbx_strand_id
1 'polypeptide(L)' 'MAFIFLIISMLALGAAFATFFYMMLNNGLKGALDLSKRPVGFMAGAFLFYIAAFVLFIIAQ' A
#
# COMPACT_ATOMS: atom_id res chain seq x y z
N MET A 1 19.51 2.28 11.12
CA MET A 1 18.07 2.44 11.41
C MET A 1 17.27 2.87 10.19
N ALA A 2 17.72 3.86 9.40
CA ALA A 2 17.05 4.31 8.17
C ALA A 2 16.65 3.16 7.22
N PHE A 3 17.55 2.19 7.00
CA PHE A 3 17.30 1.04 6.11
C PHE A 3 16.06 0.19 6.48
N ILE A 4 15.68 0.15 7.77
CA ILE A 4 14.50 -0.58 8.23
C ILE A 4 13.22 0.10 7.72
N PHE A 5 13.16 1.44 7.75
CA PHE A 5 12.03 2.19 7.22
C PHE A 5 11.87 1.99 5.70
N LEU A 6 12.98 1.88 4.96
CA LEU A 6 12.94 1.55 3.54
C LEU A 6 12.31 0.17 3.29
N ILE A 7 12.76 -0.87 4.00
CA ILE A 7 12.19 -2.23 3.86
C ILE A 7 10.69 -2.23 4.19
N ILE A 8 10.30 -1.60 5.31
CA ILE A 8 8.90 -1.50 5.72
C ILE A 8 8.07 -0.79 4.64
N SER A 9 8.59 0.29 4.06
CA SER A 9 7.90 1.03 3.00
C SER A 9 7.67 0.13 1.78
N MET A 10 8.68 -0.62 1.33
CA MET A 10 8.57 -1.52 0.17
C MET A 10 7.57 -2.66 0.42
N LEU A 11 7.52 -3.22 1.64
CA LEU A 11 6.54 -4.24 2.00
C LEU A 11 5.11 -3.69 1.98
N ALA A 12 4.91 -2.47 2.50
CA ALA A 12 3.62 -1.80 2.49
C ALA A 12 3.14 -1.49 1.06
N LEU A 13 4.05 -1.03 0.20
CA LEU A 13 3.77 -0.82 -1.21
C LEU A 13 3.42 -2.14 -1.93
N GLY A 14 4.18 -3.20 -1.67
CA GLY A 14 3.90 -4.54 -2.19
C GLY A 14 2.52 -5.05 -1.77
N ALA A 15 2.13 -4.87 -0.52
CA ALA A 15 0.81 -5.25 -0.01
C ALA A 15 -0.33 -4.45 -0.69
N ALA A 16 -0.13 -3.15 -0.89
CA ALA A 16 -1.08 -2.31 -1.62
C ALA A 16 -1.26 -2.80 -3.07
N PHE A 17 -0.17 -3.06 -3.79
CA PHE A 17 -0.24 -3.58 -5.16
C PHE A 17 -0.84 -4.98 -5.23
N ALA A 18 -0.47 -5.89 -4.33
CA ALA A 18 -1.06 -7.23 -4.29
C ALA A 18 -2.59 -7.16 -4.12
N THR A 19 -3.06 -6.26 -3.25
CA THR A 19 -4.49 -6.04 -3.03
C THR A 19 -5.16 -5.41 -4.26
N PHE A 20 -4.49 -4.45 -4.91
CA PHE A 20 -4.95 -3.86 -6.16
C PHE A 20 -5.14 -4.92 -7.26
N PHE A 21 -4.12 -5.74 -7.51
CA PHE A 21 -4.17 -6.80 -8.51
C PHE A 21 -5.21 -7.85 -8.16
N TYR A 22 -5.31 -8.26 -6.90
CA TYR A 22 -6.36 -9.18 -6.44
C TYR A 22 -7.76 -8.62 -6.74
N MET A 23 -8.00 -7.35 -6.45
CA MET A 23 -9.29 -6.71 -6.71
C MET A 23 -9.56 -6.56 -8.21
N MET A 24 -8.55 -6.19 -8.98
CA MET A 24 -8.65 -6.02 -10.42
C MET A 24 -8.95 -7.35 -11.13
N LEU A 25 -8.32 -8.45 -10.71
CA LEU A 25 -8.54 -9.77 -11.28
C LEU A 25 -9.93 -10.35 -10.95
N ASN A 26 -10.43 -10.12 -9.72
CA ASN A 26 -11.71 -10.69 -9.29
C ASN A 26 -12.92 -9.84 -9.66
N ASN A 27 -12.80 -8.51 -9.59
CA ASN A 27 -13.92 -7.58 -9.70
C ASN A 27 -13.75 -6.55 -10.83
N GLY A 28 -12.69 -6.67 -11.63
CA GLY A 28 -12.30 -5.68 -12.63
C GLY A 28 -11.88 -4.34 -12.02
N LEU A 29 -11.62 -3.38 -12.91
CA LEU A 29 -11.20 -2.03 -12.51
C LEU A 29 -12.25 -1.33 -11.63
N LYS A 30 -13.54 -1.53 -11.92
CA LYS A 30 -14.64 -0.94 -11.14
C LYS A 30 -14.60 -1.41 -9.68
N GLY A 31 -14.27 -2.67 -9.42
CA GLY A 31 -14.11 -3.18 -8.06
C GLY A 31 -12.88 -2.66 -7.35
N ALA A 32 -11.75 -2.52 -8.05
CA ALA A 32 -10.52 -1.99 -7.47
C ALA A 32 -10.62 -0.51 -7.03
N LEU A 33 -11.53 0.25 -7.65
CA LEU A 33 -11.78 1.65 -7.34
C LEU A 33 -12.98 1.86 -6.39
N ASP A 34 -13.65 0.79 -5.99
CA ASP A 34 -14.81 0.85 -5.11
C ASP A 34 -14.38 0.96 -3.64
N LEU A 35 -14.30 2.19 -3.14
CA LEU A 35 -13.90 2.53 -1.78
C LEU A 35 -14.81 1.93 -0.69
N SER A 36 -16.02 1.48 -1.03
CA SER A 36 -16.91 0.80 -0.07
C SER A 36 -16.41 -0.60 0.29
N LYS A 37 -15.54 -1.20 -0.54
CA LYS A 37 -15.04 -2.55 -0.34
C LYS A 37 -13.87 -2.53 0.63
N ARG A 38 -13.98 -3.36 1.68
CA ARG A 38 -12.94 -3.54 2.71
C ARG A 38 -11.52 -3.76 2.15
N PRO A 39 -11.30 -4.55 1.08
CA PRO A 39 -9.97 -4.69 0.49
C PRO A 39 -9.40 -3.38 -0.10
N VAL A 40 -10.25 -2.53 -0.68
CA VAL A 40 -9.82 -1.22 -1.19
C VAL A 40 -9.41 -0.30 -0.03
N GLY A 41 -10.14 -0.37 1.09
CA GLY A 41 -9.75 0.30 2.33
C GLY A 41 -8.39 -0.18 2.87
N PHE A 42 -8.12 -1.50 2.82
CA PHE A 42 -6.81 -2.05 3.19
C PHE A 42 -5.70 -1.57 2.25
N MET A 43 -5.94 -1.58 0.93
CA MET A 43 -5.01 -1.08 -0.08
C MET A 43 -4.65 0.39 0.17
N ALA A 44 -5.65 1.25 0.41
CA ALA A 44 -5.43 2.65 0.70
C ALA A 44 -4.65 2.85 2.02
N GLY A 45 -4.98 2.09 3.06
CA GLY A 45 -4.26 2.11 4.34
C GLY A 45 -2.79 1.67 4.21
N ALA A 46 -2.54 0.58 3.48
CA ALA A 46 -1.20 0.09 3.20
C ALA A 46 -0.39 1.12 2.38
N PHE A 47 -1.03 1.80 1.43
CA PHE A 47 -0.40 2.85 0.66
C PHE A 47 -0.07 4.10 1.50
N LEU A 48 -0.95 4.51 2.41
CA LEU A 48 -0.67 5.58 3.37
C LEU A 48 0.49 5.22 4.29
N PHE A 49 0.54 3.97 4.76
CA PHE A 49 1.63 3.49 5.60
C PHE A 49 2.96 3.45 4.84
N TYR A 50 2.95 3.06 3.56
CA TYR A 50 4.10 3.19 2.66
C TYR A 50 4.64 4.62 2.63
N ILE A 51 3.76 5.62 2.40
CA ILE A 51 4.16 7.02 2.35
C ILE A 51 4.79 7.44 3.69
N ALA A 52 4.14 7.13 4.81
CA ALA A 52 4.66 7.48 6.13
C ALA A 52 6.03 6.86 6.41
N ALA A 53 6.20 5.56 6.14
CA ALA A 53 7.48 4.86 6.31
C ALA A 53 8.56 5.41 5.38
N PHE A 54 8.21 5.76 4.14
CA PHE A 54 9.16 6.32 3.18
C PHE A 54 9.60 7.74 3.56
N VAL A 55 8.69 8.58 4.07
CA VAL A 55 9.03 9.90 4.61
C VAL A 55 9.97 9.77 5.81
N LEU A 56 9.69 8.84 6.73
CA LEU A 56 10.58 8.57 7.86
C LEU A 56 11.96 8.10 7.41
N PHE A 57 12.05 7.30 6.34
CA PHE A 57 13.32 6.92 5.74
C PHE A 57 14.10 8.13 5.24
N ILE A 58 13.46 9.04 4.50
CA ILE A 58 14.10 10.27 3.98
C ILE A 58 14.63 11.15 5.11
N ILE A 59 13.84 11.35 6.18
CA ILE A 59 14.22 12.18 7.32
C ILE A 59 15.36 11.54 8.14
N ALA A 60 15.39 10.21 8.20
CA ALA A 60 16.39 9.47 8.97
C ALA A 60 17.71 9.20 8.20
N GLN A 61 17.79 9.60 6.94
CA GLN A 61 19.00 9.55 6.11
C GLN A 61 19.85 10.79 6.31
#